data_AF-A0A946URJ2-F1
#
_entry.id   AF-A0A946URJ2-F1
#
_cell.length_a   1.000
_cell.length_b   1.000
_cell.length_c   1.000
_cell.angle_alpha   90.00
_cell.angle_beta   90.00
_cell.angle_gamma   90.00
#
_symmetry.space_group_name_H-M   'P 1'
#
loop_
_entity.id
_entity.type
_entity.pdbx_description
1 polymer ?
#
loop_
_entity_poly.entity_id
_entity_poly.type
_entity_poly.pdbx_seq_one_letter_code
_entity_poly.pdbx_strand_id
1 'polypeptide(L)'
;GDTIYCGENTYEIEDGLIDNTDGYFANGMDRARAGFLVRAMPLVGQGDRQEMATDEAEDYVRYENLMTSPSAAEGGEGEAYKCNGGCLQTFEVNPRDPGEGEYKYYLPGTGFILATKLDENGTPTGEREEVSCVGDSLDVIDDPNAGCGIGDPEALRDALCSWAPEALCADD
;
A
#
# COMPACT_ATOMS: atom_id res chain seq x y z
N GLY A 1 2.75 4.48 17.67
CA GLY A 1 3.44 3.21 18.00
C GLY A 1 4.06 2.68 16.74
N ASP A 2 4.80 1.58 16.80
CA ASP A 2 5.24 0.91 15.58
C ASP A 2 4.01 0.32 14.88
N THR A 3 3.96 0.44 13.55
CA THR A 3 2.96 -0.22 12.72
C THR A 3 3.56 -1.50 12.19
N ILE A 4 2.91 -2.62 12.49
CA ILE A 4 3.39 -3.97 12.20
C ILE A 4 2.61 -4.51 11.00
N TYR A 5 3.32 -5.05 10.01
CA TYR A 5 2.70 -5.69 8.86
C TYR A 5 2.52 -7.19 9.15
N CYS A 6 1.27 -7.61 9.34
CA CYS A 6 0.95 -8.94 9.86
C CYS A 6 0.59 -9.97 8.79
N GLY A 7 0.37 -9.56 7.54
CA GLY A 7 -0.11 -10.43 6.48
C GLY A 7 -0.88 -9.68 5.43
N GLU A 8 -1.06 -10.34 4.30
CA GLU A 8 -1.90 -9.92 3.18
C GLU A 8 -2.62 -11.11 2.56
N ASN A 9 -3.75 -10.82 1.92
CA ASN A 9 -4.45 -11.76 1.06
C ASN A 9 -4.25 -11.32 -0.39
N THR A 10 -3.55 -12.14 -1.16
CA THR A 10 -3.32 -11.92 -2.59
C THR A 10 -4.12 -12.91 -3.44
N TYR A 11 -4.54 -12.43 -4.61
CA TYR A 11 -5.18 -13.24 -5.63
C TYR A 11 -4.74 -12.72 -7.00
N GLU A 12 -4.15 -13.59 -7.81
CA GLU A 12 -3.91 -13.28 -9.22
C GLU A 12 -5.15 -13.67 -10.02
N ILE A 13 -5.61 -12.78 -10.91
CA ILE A 13 -6.82 -12.99 -11.72
C ILE A 13 -6.41 -13.11 -13.19
N GLU A 14 -6.63 -14.28 -13.78
CA GLU A 14 -6.45 -14.54 -15.21
C GLU A 14 -7.79 -14.95 -15.83
N ASP A 15 -8.14 -14.35 -16.97
CA ASP A 15 -9.41 -14.58 -17.68
C ASP A 15 -10.68 -14.44 -16.80
N GLY A 16 -10.62 -13.58 -15.78
CA GLY A 16 -11.73 -13.32 -14.86
C GLY A 16 -11.93 -14.39 -13.78
N LEU A 17 -10.97 -15.29 -13.60
CA LEU A 17 -10.95 -16.30 -12.55
C LEU A 17 -9.69 -16.14 -11.69
N ILE A 18 -9.78 -16.57 -10.42
CA ILE A 18 -8.60 -16.65 -9.56
C ILE A 18 -7.70 -17.76 -10.11
N ASP A 19 -6.48 -17.40 -10.49
CA ASP A 19 -5.45 -18.33 -10.93
C ASP A 19 -4.68 -18.91 -9.74
N ASN A 20 -4.08 -18.04 -8.92
CA ASN A 20 -3.30 -18.42 -7.74
C ASN A 20 -3.42 -17.38 -6.61
N THR A 21 -2.76 -17.66 -5.48
CA THR A 21 -2.68 -16.77 -4.30
C THR A 21 -1.22 -16.51 -3.94
N ASP A 22 -0.34 -16.44 -4.94
CA ASP A 22 1.09 -16.22 -4.73
C ASP A 22 1.29 -14.83 -4.09
N GLY A 23 2.28 -14.73 -3.19
CA GLY A 23 2.48 -13.54 -2.34
C GLY A 23 1.69 -13.55 -1.03
N TYR A 24 0.67 -14.42 -0.88
CA TYR A 24 -0.06 -14.53 0.39
C TYR A 24 0.89 -14.82 1.55
N PHE A 25 0.79 -14.02 2.61
CA PHE A 25 1.46 -14.33 3.86
C PHE A 25 0.58 -13.96 5.06
N ALA A 26 0.73 -14.72 6.14
CA ALA A 26 0.11 -14.41 7.42
C ALA A 26 1.07 -14.75 8.56
N ASN A 27 1.30 -13.81 9.46
CA ASN A 27 2.20 -13.97 10.59
C ASN A 27 1.83 -15.20 11.44
N GLY A 28 2.82 -16.07 11.66
CA GLY A 28 2.66 -17.31 12.43
C GLY A 28 2.22 -18.52 11.59
N MET A 29 1.81 -18.33 10.34
CA MET A 29 1.57 -19.42 9.37
C MET A 29 2.88 -19.77 8.67
N ASP A 30 3.16 -21.06 8.47
CA ASP A 30 4.32 -21.55 7.69
C ASP A 30 5.66 -20.88 8.02
N ARG A 31 5.85 -20.53 9.30
CA ARG A 31 7.02 -19.81 9.86
C ARG A 31 7.16 -18.37 9.40
N ALA A 32 6.17 -17.82 8.70
CA ALA A 32 6.09 -16.41 8.35
C ALA A 32 6.13 -15.54 9.60
N ARG A 33 6.84 -14.41 9.53
CA ARG A 33 6.93 -13.45 10.62
C ARG A 33 6.53 -12.07 10.14
N ALA A 34 5.71 -11.41 10.96
CA ALA A 34 5.38 -10.01 10.78
C ALA A 34 6.64 -9.13 10.84
N GLY A 35 6.68 -8.14 9.97
CA GLY A 35 7.69 -7.11 9.93
C GLY A 35 7.18 -5.73 10.34
N PHE A 36 8.03 -4.72 10.20
CA PHE A 36 7.62 -3.33 10.42
C PHE A 36 7.11 -2.76 9.12
N LEU A 37 5.85 -2.31 9.09
CA LEU A 37 5.34 -1.49 7.98
C LEU A 37 5.98 -0.11 8.06
N VAL A 38 5.83 0.55 9.21
CA VAL A 38 6.42 1.85 9.52
C VAL A 38 6.75 1.89 11.01
N ARG A 39 8.00 2.25 11.36
CA ARG A 39 8.43 2.47 12.75
C ARG A 39 7.76 3.72 13.34
N ALA A 40 7.54 3.74 14.66
CA ALA A 40 7.05 4.91 15.38
C ALA A 40 8.04 6.09 15.32
N MET A 41 9.33 5.75 15.31
CA MET A 41 10.46 6.68 15.31
C MET A 41 11.50 6.18 14.30
N PRO A 42 11.22 6.30 12.99
CA PRO A 42 12.15 5.84 11.95
C PRO A 42 13.40 6.72 11.93
N LEU A 43 14.53 6.11 11.61
CA LEU A 43 15.81 6.80 11.41
C LEU A 43 16.22 6.69 9.94
N VAL A 44 16.68 7.79 9.35
CA VAL A 44 17.20 7.77 7.98
C VAL A 44 18.35 6.76 7.86
N GLY A 45 18.30 5.93 6.82
CA GLY A 45 19.23 4.84 6.56
C GLY A 45 18.97 3.57 7.36
N GLN A 46 18.07 3.59 8.35
CA GLN A 46 17.59 2.35 8.99
C GLN A 46 16.74 1.59 7.99
N GLY A 47 16.85 0.26 8.01
CA GLY A 47 15.90 -0.58 7.32
C GLY A 47 15.48 -1.79 8.12
N ASP A 48 14.33 -2.32 7.72
CA ASP A 48 13.57 -3.36 8.38
C ASP A 48 13.04 -4.33 7.32
N ARG A 49 12.68 -5.54 7.74
CA ARG A 49 11.85 -6.41 6.89
C ARG A 49 10.39 -6.09 7.17
N GLN A 50 9.60 -5.96 6.11
CA GLN A 50 8.14 -5.83 6.16
C GLN A 50 7.48 -7.21 6.14
N GLU A 51 8.01 -8.10 5.30
CA GLU A 51 7.53 -9.47 5.14
C GLU A 51 8.67 -10.46 5.32
N MET A 52 8.36 -11.57 5.97
CA MET A 52 9.32 -12.64 6.24
C MET A 52 8.66 -14.01 6.08
N ALA A 53 8.30 -14.38 4.85
CA ALA A 53 7.78 -15.68 4.49
C ALA A 53 8.66 -16.29 3.39
N THR A 54 9.66 -17.07 3.81
CA THR A 54 10.63 -17.67 2.87
C THR A 54 9.91 -18.48 1.80
N ASP A 55 10.33 -18.27 0.55
CA ASP A 55 9.77 -18.87 -0.66
C ASP A 55 8.39 -18.35 -1.11
N GLU A 56 7.72 -17.54 -0.30
CA GLU A 56 6.40 -16.97 -0.61
C GLU A 56 6.45 -15.44 -0.78
N ALA A 57 6.81 -14.71 0.29
CA ALA A 57 6.71 -13.25 0.36
C ALA A 57 7.86 -12.68 1.21
N GLU A 58 8.67 -11.79 0.62
CA GLU A 58 9.77 -11.12 1.30
C GLU A 58 9.85 -9.67 0.83
N ASP A 59 9.79 -8.74 1.77
CA ASP A 59 9.93 -7.31 1.49
C ASP A 59 10.83 -6.63 2.52
N TYR A 60 11.64 -5.70 2.02
CA TYR A 60 12.56 -4.90 2.80
C TYR A 60 12.31 -3.41 2.57
N VAL A 61 12.28 -2.66 3.67
CA VAL A 61 12.15 -1.21 3.68
C VAL A 61 13.41 -0.56 4.22
N ARG A 62 13.82 0.56 3.62
CA ARG A 62 14.79 1.51 4.17
C ARG A 62 14.18 2.91 4.22
N TYR A 63 14.32 3.61 5.34
CA TYR A 63 13.84 4.98 5.46
C TYR A 63 14.85 5.94 4.80
N GLU A 64 14.43 6.68 3.79
CA GLU A 64 15.31 7.59 3.02
C GLU A 64 15.25 9.01 3.55
N ASN A 65 14.04 9.51 3.84
CA ASN A 65 13.84 10.87 4.30
C ASN A 65 12.57 10.97 5.15
N LEU A 66 12.61 11.77 6.22
CA LEU A 66 11.47 11.94 7.13
C LEU A 66 10.55 13.10 6.75
N MET A 67 11.02 14.01 5.88
CA MET A 67 10.33 15.24 5.49
C MET A 67 10.72 15.61 4.06
N THR A 68 9.99 15.11 3.07
CA THR A 68 10.29 15.32 1.65
C THR A 68 9.05 15.40 0.78
N SER A 69 9.27 15.66 -0.52
CA SER A 69 8.31 15.54 -1.61
C SER A 69 8.92 14.73 -2.75
N PRO A 70 8.10 14.04 -3.57
CA PRO A 70 8.55 13.40 -4.80
C PRO A 70 9.19 14.40 -5.75
N SER A 71 10.28 14.00 -6.39
CA SER A 71 11.02 14.84 -7.34
C SER A 71 10.29 14.97 -8.68
N ALA A 72 10.71 15.93 -9.50
CA ALA A 72 10.19 16.06 -10.86
C ALA A 72 10.51 14.84 -11.75
N ALA A 73 11.60 14.10 -11.47
CA ALA A 73 11.95 12.88 -12.19
C ALA A 73 10.98 11.72 -11.85
N GLU A 74 10.44 11.73 -10.64
CA GLU A 74 9.40 10.81 -10.16
C GLU A 74 7.99 11.22 -10.60
N GLY A 75 7.85 12.30 -11.38
CA GLY A 75 6.55 12.85 -11.81
C GLY A 75 5.95 13.90 -10.87
N GLY A 76 6.63 14.25 -9.77
CA GLY A 76 6.22 15.31 -8.84
C GLY A 76 5.13 14.89 -7.86
N GLU A 77 4.47 15.87 -7.25
CA GLU A 77 3.40 15.65 -6.25
C GLU A 77 2.24 14.83 -6.82
N GLY A 78 1.58 14.04 -5.96
CA GLY A 78 0.34 13.36 -6.33
C GLY A 78 -0.80 14.37 -6.59
N GLU A 79 -1.80 13.95 -7.38
CA GLU A 79 -2.89 14.84 -7.77
C GLU A 79 -3.85 15.14 -6.61
N ALA A 80 -4.28 14.10 -5.89
CA ALA A 80 -5.24 14.22 -4.79
C ALA A 80 -4.56 14.57 -3.46
N TYR A 81 -3.40 13.97 -3.18
CA TYR A 81 -2.66 14.15 -1.93
C TYR A 81 -1.23 14.59 -2.23
N LYS A 82 -0.82 15.69 -1.59
CA LYS A 82 0.48 16.32 -1.81
C LYS A 82 1.32 16.25 -0.56
N CYS A 83 2.59 15.88 -0.72
CA CYS A 83 3.56 15.86 0.36
C CYS A 83 3.85 17.27 0.88
N ASN A 84 4.05 18.25 0.00
CA ASN A 84 4.45 19.62 0.38
C ASN A 84 5.63 19.66 1.38
N GLY A 85 6.60 18.74 1.21
CA GLY A 85 7.77 18.57 2.07
C GLY A 85 7.50 17.82 3.38
N GLY A 86 6.29 17.31 3.59
CA GLY A 86 5.84 16.68 4.83
C GLY A 86 5.73 15.15 4.80
N CYS A 87 6.14 14.49 3.71
CA CYS A 87 6.08 13.04 3.63
C CYS A 87 7.30 12.36 4.23
N LEU A 88 7.07 11.19 4.83
CA LEU A 88 8.07 10.15 4.99
C LEU A 88 8.29 9.48 3.64
N GLN A 89 9.55 9.30 3.23
CA GLN A 89 9.94 8.53 2.06
C GLN A 89 10.67 7.27 2.51
N THR A 90 10.25 6.14 1.96
CA THR A 90 10.93 4.85 2.07
C THR A 90 11.41 4.40 0.71
N PHE A 91 12.48 3.61 0.70
CA PHE A 91 12.91 2.78 -0.41
C PHE A 91 12.56 1.33 -0.07
N GLU A 92 11.78 0.68 -0.93
CA GLU A 92 11.28 -0.68 -0.73
C GLU A 92 11.73 -1.59 -1.87
N VAL A 93 12.11 -2.81 -1.54
CA VAL A 93 12.57 -3.84 -2.48
C VAL A 93 12.08 -5.20 -2.05
N ASN A 94 11.73 -6.02 -3.05
CA ASN A 94 11.47 -7.43 -2.86
C ASN A 94 12.76 -8.22 -3.19
N PRO A 95 13.40 -8.90 -2.22
CA PRO A 95 14.61 -9.67 -2.49
C PRO A 95 14.43 -10.81 -3.51
N ARG A 96 13.19 -11.22 -3.80
CA ARG A 96 12.86 -12.23 -4.81
C ARG A 96 12.81 -11.64 -6.22
N ASP A 97 12.65 -10.32 -6.35
CA ASP A 97 12.68 -9.61 -7.63
C ASP A 97 13.86 -8.61 -7.67
N PRO A 98 15.10 -9.11 -7.83
CA PRO A 98 16.28 -8.27 -7.76
C PRO A 98 16.39 -7.36 -8.99
N GLY A 99 16.63 -6.08 -8.74
CA GLY A 99 16.80 -5.07 -9.79
C GLY A 99 15.59 -4.15 -9.94
N GLU A 100 14.52 -4.42 -9.22
CA GLU A 100 13.40 -3.48 -9.08
C GLU A 100 13.37 -2.90 -7.66
N GLY A 101 12.87 -1.69 -7.54
CA GLY A 101 12.64 -1.05 -6.26
C GLY A 101 11.65 0.07 -6.37
N GLU A 102 11.21 0.58 -5.24
CA GLU A 102 10.19 1.62 -5.21
C GLU A 102 10.54 2.69 -4.17
N TYR A 103 10.24 3.94 -4.50
CA TYR A 103 10.04 4.94 -3.46
C TYR A 103 8.57 4.98 -3.08
N LYS A 104 8.27 4.84 -1.79
CA LYS A 104 6.94 5.05 -1.24
C LYS A 104 6.91 6.29 -0.35
N TYR A 105 5.81 7.03 -0.44
CA TYR A 105 5.59 8.27 0.27
C TYR A 105 4.39 8.14 1.19
N TYR A 106 4.60 8.46 2.46
CA TYR A 106 3.59 8.41 3.49
C TYR A 106 3.34 9.80 4.07
N LEU A 107 2.10 10.27 4.01
CA LEU A 107 1.65 11.56 4.55
C LEU A 107 1.12 11.35 5.98
N PRO A 108 1.62 12.10 6.99
CA PRO A 108 1.10 12.03 8.36
C PRO A 108 -0.41 12.29 8.42
N GLY A 109 -1.14 11.40 9.09
CA GLY A 109 -2.61 11.45 9.21
C GLY A 109 -3.36 10.73 8.08
N THR A 110 -2.67 10.33 7.01
CA THR A 110 -3.25 9.59 5.88
C THR A 110 -2.64 8.20 5.73
N GLY A 111 -1.31 8.09 5.84
CA GLY A 111 -0.59 6.86 5.51
C GLY A 111 0.01 6.95 4.11
N PHE A 112 0.04 5.83 3.40
CA PHE A 112 0.54 5.77 2.02
C PHE A 112 -0.23 6.73 1.12
N ILE A 113 0.45 7.45 0.24
CA ILE A 113 -0.19 8.32 -0.76
C ILE A 113 0.36 8.17 -2.17
N LEU A 114 1.58 7.66 -2.32
CA LEU A 114 2.27 7.55 -3.61
C LEU A 114 3.37 6.49 -3.56
N ALA A 115 3.47 5.65 -4.59
CA ALA A 115 4.63 4.84 -4.92
C ALA A 115 5.16 5.22 -6.31
N THR A 116 6.47 5.17 -6.49
CA THR A 116 7.11 5.31 -7.81
C THR A 116 8.11 4.21 -8.02
N LYS A 117 7.98 3.50 -9.15
CA LYS A 117 8.85 2.37 -9.48
C LYS A 117 10.20 2.83 -10.04
N LEU A 118 11.24 2.10 -9.68
CA LEU A 118 12.63 2.34 -10.03
C LEU A 118 13.19 1.12 -10.78
N ASP A 119 14.05 1.38 -11.76
CA ASP A 119 14.82 0.35 -12.45
C ASP A 119 16.06 -0.09 -11.64
N GLU A 120 16.85 -1.01 -12.21
CA GLU A 120 18.06 -1.56 -11.59
C GLU A 120 19.15 -0.52 -11.29
N ASN A 121 19.06 0.66 -11.91
CA ASN A 121 19.97 1.77 -11.72
C ASN A 121 19.43 2.81 -10.71
N GLY A 122 18.26 2.56 -10.13
CA GLY A 122 17.56 3.49 -9.23
C GLY A 122 16.92 4.67 -9.97
N THR A 123 16.62 4.51 -11.27
CA THR A 123 15.98 5.55 -12.09
C THR A 123 14.46 5.33 -12.11
N PRO A 124 13.63 6.37 -11.88
CA PRO A 124 12.18 6.24 -12.01
C PRO A 124 11.78 5.76 -13.41
N THR A 125 10.98 4.69 -13.46
CA THR A 125 10.48 4.12 -14.73
C THR A 125 9.33 4.96 -15.32
N GLY A 126 8.66 5.74 -14.47
CA GLY A 126 7.44 6.48 -14.78
C GLY A 126 6.16 5.73 -14.36
N GLU A 127 6.26 4.47 -13.93
CA GLU A 127 5.16 3.76 -13.28
C GLU A 127 4.97 4.27 -11.86
N ARG A 128 3.70 4.55 -11.50
CA ARG A 128 3.32 5.16 -10.23
C ARG A 128 1.99 4.59 -9.75
N GLU A 129 1.87 4.48 -8.44
CA GLU A 129 0.61 4.19 -7.76
C GLU A 129 0.27 5.37 -6.87
N GLU A 130 -0.97 5.88 -6.94
CA GLU A 130 -1.38 7.06 -6.19
C GLU A 130 -2.70 6.82 -5.50
N VAL A 131 -2.81 7.29 -4.26
CA VAL A 131 -4.09 7.33 -3.58
C VAL A 131 -4.95 8.40 -4.25
N SER A 132 -6.06 7.95 -4.83
CA SER A 132 -7.06 8.84 -5.45
C SER A 132 -8.06 9.37 -4.44
N CYS A 133 -8.28 8.67 -3.32
CA CYS A 133 -9.32 8.98 -2.35
C CYS A 133 -9.04 8.39 -0.97
N VAL A 134 -9.50 9.05 0.10
CA VAL A 134 -9.46 8.53 1.48
C VAL A 134 -10.76 8.86 2.20
N GLY A 135 -11.16 7.99 3.11
CA GLY A 135 -12.33 8.17 3.96
C GLY A 135 -12.68 6.87 4.65
N ASP A 136 -13.62 6.94 5.59
CA ASP A 136 -14.18 5.73 6.18
C ASP A 136 -14.90 4.93 5.09
N SER A 137 -14.66 3.62 5.03
CA SER A 137 -15.08 2.80 3.90
C SER A 137 -16.59 2.88 3.62
N LEU A 138 -17.41 2.96 4.68
CA LEU A 138 -18.87 3.10 4.53
C LEU A 138 -19.26 4.49 4.07
N ASP A 139 -18.67 5.55 4.65
CA ASP A 139 -18.94 6.94 4.25
C ASP A 139 -18.58 7.19 2.78
N VAL A 140 -17.47 6.60 2.32
CA VAL A 140 -17.03 6.66 0.91
C VAL A 140 -18.01 5.97 -0.03
N ILE A 141 -18.58 4.84 0.39
CA ILE A 141 -19.56 4.10 -0.41
C ILE A 141 -20.92 4.85 -0.41
N ASP A 142 -21.29 5.46 0.71
CA ASP A 142 -22.60 6.08 0.91
C ASP A 142 -22.68 7.51 0.36
N ASP A 143 -21.53 8.18 0.13
CA ASP A 143 -21.49 9.48 -0.54
C ASP A 143 -21.21 9.35 -2.04
N PRO A 144 -22.23 9.54 -2.91
CA PRO A 144 -22.05 9.51 -4.37
C PRO A 144 -21.16 10.63 -4.91
N ASN A 145 -20.79 11.61 -4.07
CA ASN A 145 -19.85 12.68 -4.39
C ASN A 145 -18.50 12.52 -3.69
N ALA A 146 -18.23 11.40 -3.01
CA ALA A 146 -16.94 11.14 -2.36
C ALA A 146 -15.74 11.27 -3.31
N GLY A 147 -15.98 11.18 -4.63
CA GLY A 147 -14.95 11.43 -5.64
C GLY A 147 -13.95 10.28 -5.76
N CYS A 148 -14.24 9.12 -5.16
CA CYS A 148 -13.34 7.97 -5.15
C CYS A 148 -13.40 7.10 -6.43
N GLY A 149 -14.15 7.51 -7.46
CA GLY A 149 -14.22 6.78 -8.72
C GLY A 149 -14.96 5.43 -8.65
N ILE A 150 -15.76 5.20 -7.60
CA ILE A 150 -16.59 4.01 -7.47
C ILE A 150 -17.75 4.11 -8.49
N GLY A 151 -17.73 3.26 -9.50
CA GLY A 151 -18.70 3.32 -10.60
C GLY A 151 -20.13 2.92 -10.21
N ASP A 152 -20.27 1.94 -9.31
CA ASP A 152 -21.56 1.48 -8.79
C ASP A 152 -21.45 1.21 -7.27
N PRO A 153 -21.61 2.26 -6.44
CA PRO A 153 -21.48 2.14 -5.00
C PRO A 153 -22.53 1.22 -4.36
N GLU A 154 -23.75 1.17 -4.92
CA GLU A 154 -24.85 0.34 -4.42
C GLU A 154 -24.55 -1.15 -4.65
N ALA A 155 -24.12 -1.52 -5.86
CA ALA A 155 -23.71 -2.90 -6.14
C ALA A 155 -22.49 -3.34 -5.31
N LEU A 156 -21.54 -2.43 -5.07
CA LEU A 156 -20.41 -2.69 -4.19
C LEU A 156 -20.87 -2.89 -2.74
N ARG A 157 -21.80 -2.05 -2.25
CA ARG A 157 -22.38 -2.18 -0.90
C ARG A 157 -23.08 -3.53 -0.72
N ASP A 158 -23.88 -3.95 -1.68
CA ASP A 158 -24.58 -5.24 -1.66
C ASP A 158 -23.59 -6.42 -1.61
N ALA A 159 -22.55 -6.38 -2.43
CA ALA A 159 -21.51 -7.40 -2.43
C ALA A 159 -20.79 -7.47 -1.07
N LEU A 160 -20.42 -6.33 -0.49
CA LEU A 160 -19.76 -6.25 0.82
C LEU A 160 -20.68 -6.70 1.97
N CYS A 161 -21.96 -6.31 1.93
CA CYS A 161 -22.99 -6.73 2.89
C CYS A 161 -23.16 -8.26 2.89
N SER A 162 -23.05 -8.92 1.73
CA SER A 162 -23.07 -10.40 1.68
C SER A 162 -21.92 -11.07 2.44
N TRP A 163 -20.80 -10.36 2.57
CA TRP A 163 -19.56 -10.88 3.16
C TRP A 163 -19.52 -10.64 4.68
N ALA A 164 -19.90 -9.45 5.13
CA ALA A 164 -19.94 -9.11 6.54
C ALA A 164 -21.24 -8.34 6.89
N PRO A 165 -22.37 -9.05 7.03
CA PRO A 165 -23.68 -8.41 7.12
C PRO A 165 -23.82 -7.45 8.30
N GLU A 166 -23.27 -7.82 9.45
CA GLU A 166 -23.38 -7.04 10.70
C GLU A 166 -22.54 -5.75 10.67
N ALA A 167 -21.57 -5.64 9.76
CA ALA A 167 -20.63 -4.53 9.70
C ALA A 167 -20.82 -3.65 8.46
N LEU A 168 -21.31 -4.23 7.36
CA LEU A 168 -21.27 -3.60 6.04
C LEU A 168 -22.64 -3.48 5.39
N CYS A 169 -23.73 -3.97 5.98
CA CYS A 169 -25.08 -3.65 5.49
C CYS A 169 -25.47 -2.22 5.92
N ALA A 170 -26.40 -1.59 5.20
CA ALA A 170 -27.00 -0.35 5.68
C ALA A 170 -27.90 -0.66 6.89
N ASP A 171 -27.89 0.20 7.90
CA ASP A 171 -28.90 0.16 8.96
C ASP A 171 -30.23 0.68 8.38
N ASP A 172 -31.27 -0.18 8.35
CA ASP A 172 -32.63 0.17 7.90
C ASP A 172 -33.31 1.24 8.80
#